data_AF-A0A962HDG9-F1
#
_entry.id   AF-A0A962HDG9-F1
#
_cell.length_a   1.000
_cell.length_b   1.000
_cell.length_c   1.000
_cell.angle_alpha   90.00
_cell.angle_beta   90.00
_cell.angle_gamma   90.00
#
_symmetry.space_group_name_H-M   'P 1'
#
loop_
_entity.id
_entity.type
_entity.pdbx_description
1 polymer ?
#
loop_
_entity_poly.entity_id
_entity_poly.type
_entity_poly.pdbx_seq_one_letter_code
_entity_poly.pdbx_strand_id
1 'polypeptide(L)'
;MPVKRYQVDCPHAALKKQWSFLAEQQLSSLSFVLDYDLVAYYQQPQVIIPLTVFCCLYSDGRSRCMVTTRERFGDIDFLSRSVDESAMLLEEAAFDLNLPLMLEPVHIPKPWGQEIWFTGIEARGQASICSASGKTLLPYVLPLFQPIDQLSSPVLLKVLDPSSEPVYGDLYFELHTRKQEVYVVTHVDHQAWPKGEGAIRFGFCKKKRSLYASDEDFKAAYLEAVQSYRAVRQQIDVYYDELKLSTGLPLNEPVPLETLKAWAETLPVETQTLERQLREEMHSFTGMQSLAVGDVLAVPCLVPHALQHGVRTVEFQTPVYERKILSFAQKVLTQSDWDTGEALSLCDIHLPAI
;
A
#
# COMPACT_ATOMS: atom_id res chain seq x y z
N MET A 1 -24.37 8.15 -35.92
CA MET A 1 -25.53 7.42 -35.33
C MET A 1 -25.86 8.03 -33.98
N PRO A 2 -27.11 8.03 -33.53
CA PRO A 2 -27.43 8.50 -32.18
C PRO A 2 -26.69 7.64 -31.14
N VAL A 3 -26.07 8.29 -30.15
CA VAL A 3 -25.42 7.61 -29.03
C VAL A 3 -26.50 6.86 -28.25
N LYS A 4 -26.36 5.53 -28.15
CA LYS A 4 -27.30 4.69 -27.39
C LYS A 4 -26.82 4.54 -25.94
N ARG A 5 -27.77 4.56 -25.00
CA ARG A 5 -27.53 4.37 -23.57
C ARG A 5 -28.10 3.03 -23.13
N TYR A 6 -27.33 2.25 -22.37
CA TYR A 6 -27.70 0.91 -21.94
C TYR A 6 -27.48 0.76 -20.43
N GLN A 7 -28.46 0.21 -19.71
CA GLN A 7 -28.25 -0.33 -18.37
C GLN A 7 -27.71 -1.76 -18.50
N VAL A 8 -26.60 -2.08 -17.83
CA VAL A 8 -25.93 -3.38 -17.93
C VAL A 8 -25.45 -3.87 -16.58
N ASP A 9 -25.49 -5.19 -16.38
CA ASP A 9 -24.95 -5.81 -15.15
C ASP A 9 -23.44 -6.05 -15.23
N CYS A 10 -22.90 -6.22 -16.45
CA CYS A 10 -21.49 -6.50 -16.69
C CYS A 10 -20.95 -5.62 -17.83
N PRO A 11 -20.26 -4.51 -17.53
CA PRO A 11 -19.81 -3.58 -18.56
C PRO A 11 -18.74 -4.20 -19.47
N HIS A 12 -17.87 -5.08 -18.97
CA HIS A 12 -16.92 -5.85 -19.80
C HIS A 12 -17.62 -6.66 -20.91
N ALA A 13 -18.67 -7.41 -20.58
CA ALA A 13 -19.42 -8.20 -21.55
C ALA A 13 -20.17 -7.30 -22.54
N ALA A 14 -20.71 -6.17 -22.07
CA ALA A 14 -21.37 -5.18 -22.92
C ALA A 14 -20.38 -4.55 -23.92
N LEU A 15 -19.17 -4.20 -23.50
CA LEU A 15 -18.11 -3.69 -24.38
C LEU A 15 -17.77 -4.68 -25.50
N LYS A 16 -17.62 -5.97 -25.19
CA LYS A 16 -17.38 -7.02 -26.20
C LYS A 16 -18.50 -7.11 -27.24
N LYS A 17 -19.76 -6.96 -26.80
CA LYS A 17 -20.92 -6.92 -27.71
C LYS A 17 -20.88 -5.69 -28.62
N GLN A 18 -20.49 -4.53 -28.11
CA GLN A 18 -20.37 -3.31 -28.93
C GLN A 18 -19.25 -3.41 -29.96
N TRP A 19 -18.11 -4.03 -29.61
CA TRP A 19 -17.05 -4.35 -30.58
C TRP A 19 -17.54 -5.27 -31.70
N SER A 20 -18.28 -6.33 -31.36
CA SER A 20 -18.85 -7.26 -32.35
C SER A 20 -19.86 -6.54 -33.26
N PHE A 21 -20.74 -5.72 -32.68
CA PHE A 21 -21.71 -4.93 -33.42
C PHE A 21 -21.05 -3.93 -34.38
N LEU A 22 -20.00 -3.21 -33.94
CA LEU A 22 -19.23 -2.30 -34.79
C LEU A 22 -18.72 -3.01 -36.06
N ALA A 23 -18.15 -4.20 -35.89
CA ALA A 23 -17.60 -5.01 -36.98
C ALA A 23 -18.70 -5.57 -37.90
N GLU A 24 -19.77 -6.15 -37.35
CA GLU A 24 -20.90 -6.70 -38.10
C GLU A 24 -21.61 -5.66 -38.96
N GLN A 25 -21.76 -4.44 -38.42
CA GLN A 25 -22.40 -3.33 -39.12
C GLN A 25 -21.44 -2.54 -40.01
N GLN A 26 -20.15 -2.92 -40.08
CA GLN A 26 -19.11 -2.26 -40.88
C GLN A 26 -19.04 -0.74 -40.65
N LEU A 27 -19.23 -0.32 -39.40
CA LEU A 27 -19.20 1.10 -39.03
C LEU A 27 -17.75 1.54 -38.85
N SER A 28 -17.44 2.79 -39.22
CA SER A 28 -16.11 3.37 -38.97
C SER A 28 -15.86 3.65 -37.48
N SER A 29 -16.92 4.01 -36.75
CA SER A 29 -16.93 4.20 -35.31
C SER A 29 -18.31 3.97 -34.69
N LEU A 30 -18.34 3.75 -33.37
CA LEU A 30 -19.55 3.52 -32.58
C LEU A 30 -19.42 4.14 -31.19
N SER A 31 -20.30 5.12 -30.90
CA SER A 31 -20.39 5.76 -29.58
C SER A 31 -21.61 5.28 -28.80
N PHE A 32 -21.43 4.98 -27.51
CA PHE A 32 -22.48 4.51 -26.62
C PHE A 32 -22.16 4.84 -25.16
N VAL A 33 -23.20 4.77 -24.33
CA VAL A 33 -23.15 4.95 -22.88
C VAL A 33 -23.58 3.66 -22.20
N LEU A 34 -22.83 3.22 -21.19
CA LEU A 34 -23.17 2.08 -20.33
C LEU A 34 -23.36 2.57 -18.90
N ASP A 35 -24.50 2.28 -18.29
CA ASP A 35 -24.73 2.44 -16.86
C ASP A 35 -24.64 1.08 -16.17
N TYR A 36 -23.95 1.03 -15.04
CA TYR A 36 -23.85 -0.17 -14.22
C TYR A 36 -23.68 0.21 -12.75
N ASP A 37 -23.88 -0.75 -11.86
CA ASP A 37 -23.69 -0.58 -10.42
C ASP A 37 -22.43 -1.34 -9.97
N LEU A 38 -21.43 -0.62 -9.47
CA LEU A 38 -20.23 -1.22 -8.91
C LEU A 38 -20.47 -1.57 -7.45
N VAL A 39 -20.35 -2.85 -7.10
CA VAL A 39 -20.26 -3.27 -5.70
C VAL A 39 -18.83 -3.03 -5.22
N ALA A 40 -18.62 -2.02 -4.39
CA ALA A 40 -17.33 -1.70 -3.80
C ALA A 40 -16.95 -2.72 -2.71
N TYR A 41 -16.63 -3.94 -3.13
CA TYR A 41 -16.30 -5.08 -2.26
C TYR A 41 -15.12 -4.83 -1.33
N TYR A 42 -14.29 -3.85 -1.66
CA TYR A 42 -13.12 -3.38 -0.93
C TYR A 42 -13.44 -2.37 0.19
N GLN A 43 -14.70 -1.98 0.35
CA GLN A 43 -15.18 -1.13 1.45
C GLN A 43 -15.92 -1.96 2.50
N GLN A 44 -15.87 -1.53 3.77
CA GLN A 44 -16.65 -2.09 4.86
C GLN A 44 -17.38 -0.97 5.63
N PRO A 45 -18.74 -0.96 5.64
CA PRO A 45 -19.63 -1.86 4.90
C PRO A 45 -19.48 -1.70 3.38
N GLN A 46 -19.87 -2.73 2.63
CA GLN A 46 -19.88 -2.65 1.16
C GLN A 46 -20.88 -1.59 0.69
N VAL A 47 -20.48 -0.80 -0.29
CA VAL A 47 -21.29 0.27 -0.88
C VAL A 47 -21.52 -0.03 -2.35
N ILE A 48 -22.72 0.32 -2.85
CA ILE A 48 -23.03 0.28 -4.27
C ILE A 48 -22.77 1.67 -4.85
N ILE A 49 -21.92 1.74 -5.87
CA ILE A 49 -21.55 2.98 -6.55
C ILE A 49 -22.15 2.96 -7.97
N PRO A 50 -23.16 3.79 -8.27
CA PRO A 50 -23.72 3.91 -9.60
C PRO A 50 -22.72 4.60 -10.54
N LEU A 51 -22.26 3.88 -11.57
CA LEU A 51 -21.27 4.36 -12.53
C LEU A 51 -21.85 4.45 -13.95
N THR A 52 -21.24 5.34 -14.73
CA THR A 52 -21.52 5.53 -16.15
C THR A 52 -20.21 5.52 -16.94
N VAL A 53 -20.19 4.76 -18.04
CA VAL A 53 -19.10 4.71 -19.02
C VAL A 53 -19.60 5.39 -20.29
N PHE A 54 -18.88 6.39 -20.78
CA PHE A 54 -19.07 6.90 -22.13
C PHE A 54 -17.91 6.43 -22.99
N CYS A 55 -18.19 5.69 -24.06
CA CYS A 55 -17.15 5.17 -24.93
C CYS A 55 -17.46 5.34 -26.43
N CYS A 56 -16.40 5.53 -27.20
CA CYS A 56 -16.35 5.55 -28.65
C CYS A 56 -15.34 4.49 -29.12
N LEU A 57 -15.80 3.53 -29.91
CA LEU A 57 -14.97 2.49 -30.52
C LEU A 57 -14.71 2.84 -31.98
N TYR A 58 -13.54 2.46 -32.49
CA TYR A 58 -13.12 2.71 -33.88
C TYR A 58 -12.81 1.40 -34.59
N SER A 59 -13.15 1.33 -35.88
CA SER A 59 -12.95 0.14 -36.73
C SER A 59 -11.49 -0.31 -36.85
N ASP A 60 -10.53 0.57 -36.57
CA ASP A 60 -9.10 0.28 -36.54
C ASP A 60 -8.62 -0.33 -35.21
N GLY A 61 -9.55 -0.64 -34.30
CA GLY A 61 -9.26 -1.24 -33.01
C GLY A 61 -8.96 -0.22 -31.90
N ARG A 62 -8.94 1.09 -32.18
CA ARG A 62 -8.80 2.09 -31.12
C ARG A 62 -10.09 2.27 -30.33
N SER A 63 -9.96 2.79 -29.11
CA SER A 63 -11.09 3.19 -28.30
C SER A 63 -10.82 4.49 -27.55
N ARG A 64 -11.90 5.21 -27.24
CA ARG A 64 -11.89 6.32 -26.30
C ARG A 64 -13.00 6.14 -25.31
N CYS A 65 -12.66 5.89 -24.05
CA CYS A 65 -13.64 5.77 -22.98
C CYS A 65 -13.31 6.73 -21.82
N MET A 66 -14.33 7.05 -21.03
CA MET A 66 -14.22 7.65 -19.71
C MET A 66 -15.21 6.96 -18.76
N VAL A 67 -14.94 7.00 -17.45
CA VAL A 67 -15.86 6.50 -16.43
C VAL A 67 -16.08 7.58 -15.38
N THR A 68 -17.32 7.76 -14.94
CA THR A 68 -17.66 8.67 -13.85
C THR A 68 -18.86 8.13 -13.06
N THR A 69 -19.27 8.82 -11.99
CA THR A 69 -20.51 8.48 -11.29
C THR A 69 -21.72 8.90 -12.11
N ARG A 70 -22.82 8.12 -12.00
CA ARG A 70 -24.07 8.42 -12.72
C ARG A 70 -24.63 9.80 -12.41
N GLU A 71 -24.43 10.25 -11.16
CA GLU A 71 -24.78 11.59 -10.71
C GLU A 71 -24.02 12.65 -11.51
N ARG A 72 -22.69 12.57 -11.58
CA ARG A 72 -21.84 13.52 -12.31
C ARG A 72 -22.11 13.50 -13.81
N PHE A 73 -22.47 12.34 -14.37
CA PHE A 73 -22.82 12.21 -15.79
C PHE A 73 -24.17 12.85 -16.15
N GLY A 74 -25.10 12.94 -15.19
CA GLY A 74 -26.49 13.35 -15.42
C GLY A 74 -26.66 14.71 -16.09
N ASP A 75 -25.69 15.61 -15.95
CA ASP A 75 -25.72 16.98 -16.44
C ASP A 75 -25.07 17.17 -17.83
N ILE A 76 -24.58 16.09 -18.48
CA ILE A 76 -23.90 16.17 -19.77
C ILE A 76 -24.84 15.91 -20.94
N ASP A 77 -24.90 16.86 -21.87
CA ASP A 77 -25.42 16.61 -23.21
C ASP A 77 -24.43 15.78 -24.04
N PHE A 78 -24.39 14.48 -23.79
CA PHE A 78 -23.49 13.54 -24.48
C PHE A 78 -23.89 13.27 -25.94
N LEU A 79 -25.02 13.81 -26.39
CA LEU A 79 -25.45 13.72 -27.79
C LEU A 79 -24.68 14.72 -28.68
N SER A 80 -24.11 15.77 -28.09
CA SER A 80 -23.39 16.82 -28.81
C SER A 80 -21.87 16.86 -28.55
N ARG A 81 -21.36 16.05 -27.61
CA ARG A 81 -19.95 16.07 -27.19
C ARG A 81 -19.23 14.74 -27.46
N SER A 82 -17.95 14.85 -27.78
CA SER A 82 -17.02 13.72 -27.82
C SER A 82 -16.70 13.21 -26.41
N VAL A 83 -16.08 12.02 -26.33
CA VAL A 83 -15.61 11.44 -25.06
C VAL A 83 -14.56 12.34 -24.42
N ASP A 84 -13.57 12.82 -25.18
CA ASP A 84 -12.50 13.68 -24.66
C ASP A 84 -13.05 15.02 -24.11
N GLU A 85 -13.99 15.67 -24.81
CA GLU A 85 -14.64 16.90 -24.33
C GLU A 85 -15.44 16.67 -23.05
N SER A 86 -16.13 15.53 -22.97
CA SER A 86 -16.91 15.16 -21.78
C SER A 86 -16.00 14.84 -20.59
N ALA A 87 -14.87 14.17 -20.84
CA ALA A 87 -13.87 13.83 -19.84
C ALA A 87 -13.22 15.11 -19.30
N MET A 88 -12.86 16.07 -20.17
CA MET A 88 -12.32 17.36 -19.75
C MET A 88 -13.29 18.16 -18.88
N LEU A 89 -14.59 18.17 -19.23
CA LEU A 89 -15.60 18.86 -18.43
C LEU A 89 -15.74 18.28 -17.03
N LEU A 90 -15.68 16.95 -16.92
CA LEU A 90 -15.81 16.25 -15.64
C LEU A 90 -14.48 16.10 -14.90
N GLU A 91 -13.37 16.53 -15.49
CA GLU A 91 -12.03 16.30 -14.97
C GLU A 91 -11.74 14.80 -14.74
N GLU A 92 -12.29 13.95 -15.62
CA GLU A 92 -12.11 12.49 -15.61
C GLU A 92 -11.04 12.09 -16.61
N ALA A 93 -10.44 10.91 -16.44
CA ALA A 93 -9.45 10.40 -17.37
C ALA A 93 -10.11 9.85 -18.65
N ALA A 94 -9.70 10.35 -19.81
CA ALA A 94 -9.97 9.73 -21.10
C ALA A 94 -8.86 8.72 -21.43
N PHE A 95 -9.24 7.48 -21.76
CA PHE A 95 -8.29 6.39 -21.99
C PHE A 95 -8.70 5.50 -23.15
N ASP A 96 -7.76 4.69 -23.64
CA ASP A 96 -7.99 3.64 -24.64
C ASP A 96 -7.89 2.28 -23.94
N LEU A 97 -8.90 1.44 -24.10
CA LEU A 97 -8.96 0.07 -23.57
C LEU A 97 -7.83 -0.84 -24.08
N ASN A 98 -7.20 -0.49 -25.20
CA ASN A 98 -6.13 -1.28 -25.81
C ASN A 98 -4.73 -0.70 -25.57
N LEU A 99 -4.60 0.36 -24.76
CA LEU A 99 -3.32 0.96 -24.38
C LEU A 99 -3.07 0.85 -22.88
N PRO A 100 -1.80 0.88 -22.42
CA PRO A 100 -1.49 0.95 -21.00
C PRO A 100 -2.14 2.16 -20.33
N LEU A 101 -2.72 1.94 -19.14
CA LEU A 101 -3.27 3.01 -18.32
C LEU A 101 -2.14 3.68 -17.53
N MET A 102 -2.09 5.02 -17.56
CA MET A 102 -1.16 5.77 -16.71
C MET A 102 -1.74 5.82 -15.29
N LEU A 103 -1.08 5.14 -14.35
CA LEU A 103 -1.46 5.15 -12.94
C LEU A 103 -0.93 6.41 -12.26
N GLU A 104 -1.78 7.03 -11.46
CA GLU A 104 -1.37 8.02 -10.47
C GLU A 104 -1.40 7.40 -9.07
N PRO A 105 -0.24 7.28 -8.40
CA PRO A 105 -0.17 6.63 -7.12
C PRO A 105 -0.73 7.51 -5.99
N VAL A 106 -1.12 6.86 -4.90
CA VAL A 106 -1.46 7.53 -3.63
C VAL A 106 -0.29 7.41 -2.64
N HIS A 107 0.06 8.52 -2.00
CA HIS A 107 1.13 8.60 -1.02
C HIS A 107 0.54 8.51 0.39
N ILE A 108 0.95 7.49 1.16
CA ILE A 108 0.48 7.24 2.51
C ILE A 108 1.63 7.49 3.48
N PRO A 109 1.57 8.57 4.28
CA PRO A 109 2.65 8.90 5.19
C PRO A 109 2.71 7.90 6.35
N LYS A 110 3.92 7.57 6.80
CA LYS A 110 4.20 6.64 7.89
C LYS A 110 5.22 7.27 8.85
N PRO A 111 5.29 6.82 10.12
CA PRO A 111 6.35 7.27 11.03
C PRO A 111 7.75 7.07 10.45
N TRP A 112 7.94 6.00 9.67
CA TRP A 112 9.22 5.63 9.08
C TRP A 112 9.52 6.23 7.70
N GLY A 113 8.61 7.00 7.11
CA GLY A 113 8.72 7.47 5.72
C GLY A 113 7.36 7.49 5.04
N GLN A 114 7.22 6.75 3.93
CA GLN A 114 5.94 6.62 3.23
C GLN A 114 5.78 5.30 2.49
N GLU A 115 4.52 4.94 2.24
CA GLU A 115 4.17 3.97 1.19
C GLU A 115 3.61 4.74 -0.02
N ILE A 116 3.95 4.29 -1.23
CA ILE A 116 3.44 4.88 -2.49
C ILE A 116 2.69 3.78 -3.24
N TRP A 117 1.36 3.83 -3.29
CA TRP A 117 0.53 2.75 -3.80
C TRP A 117 0.09 3.01 -5.23
N PHE A 118 0.39 2.09 -6.14
CA PHE A 118 0.05 2.20 -7.57
C PHE A 118 -1.26 1.50 -7.92
N THR A 119 -1.59 0.41 -7.23
CA THR A 119 -2.82 -0.38 -7.48
C THR A 119 -3.72 -0.47 -6.25
N GLY A 120 -3.54 0.44 -5.29
CA GLY A 120 -4.40 0.54 -4.11
C GLY A 120 -5.85 0.81 -4.51
N ILE A 121 -6.80 0.03 -3.97
CA ILE A 121 -8.24 0.22 -4.22
C ILE A 121 -9.07 0.26 -2.93
N GLU A 122 -8.46 0.07 -1.76
CA GLU A 122 -9.20 0.01 -0.50
C GLU A 122 -9.43 1.39 0.14
N ALA A 123 -10.16 1.41 1.25
CA ALA A 123 -10.55 2.63 1.97
C ALA A 123 -9.39 3.55 2.38
N ARG A 124 -8.21 3.00 2.70
CA ARG A 124 -7.04 3.79 3.16
C ARG A 124 -6.28 4.47 2.01
N GLY A 125 -6.48 4.04 0.77
CA GLY A 125 -5.76 4.56 -0.38
C GLY A 125 -6.28 3.98 -1.68
N GLN A 126 -6.98 4.81 -2.46
CA GLN A 126 -7.43 4.48 -3.81
C GLN A 126 -6.56 5.21 -4.83
N ALA A 127 -5.83 4.44 -5.64
CA ALA A 127 -5.09 4.94 -6.78
C ALA A 127 -6.07 5.38 -7.89
N SER A 128 -5.56 6.22 -8.78
CA SER A 128 -6.31 6.69 -9.95
C SER A 128 -5.59 6.35 -11.24
N ILE A 129 -6.31 6.37 -12.34
CA ILE A 129 -5.70 6.57 -13.65
C ILE A 129 -5.71 8.07 -13.96
N CYS A 130 -4.71 8.55 -14.69
CA CYS A 130 -4.63 9.94 -15.10
C CYS A 130 -4.41 10.09 -16.60
N SER A 131 -4.85 11.22 -17.12
CA SER A 131 -4.63 11.64 -18.52
C SER A 131 -4.61 13.16 -18.59
N ALA A 132 -4.47 13.71 -19.79
CA ALA A 132 -4.56 15.16 -20.00
C ALA A 132 -5.94 15.75 -19.63
N SER A 133 -7.01 14.94 -19.63
CA SER A 133 -8.36 15.42 -19.30
C SER A 133 -8.68 15.40 -17.81
N GLY A 134 -7.93 14.66 -17.00
CA GLY A 134 -8.19 14.53 -15.57
C GLY A 134 -7.89 13.15 -15.03
N LYS A 135 -8.59 12.78 -13.95
CA LYS A 135 -8.28 11.62 -13.10
C LYS A 135 -9.55 10.84 -12.79
N THR A 136 -9.46 9.51 -12.86
CA THR A 136 -10.57 8.61 -12.52
C THR A 136 -10.06 7.53 -11.57
N LEU A 137 -10.82 7.25 -10.51
CA LEU A 137 -10.47 6.22 -9.53
C LEU A 137 -10.27 4.87 -10.23
N LEU A 138 -9.15 4.22 -9.97
CA LEU A 138 -8.81 2.90 -10.53
C LEU A 138 -9.95 1.87 -10.37
N PRO A 139 -10.60 1.71 -9.19
CA PRO A 139 -11.69 0.72 -9.05
C PRO A 139 -12.88 0.96 -9.97
N TYR A 140 -13.09 2.17 -10.49
CA TYR A 140 -14.19 2.47 -11.43
C TYR A 140 -13.90 1.94 -12.84
N VAL A 141 -12.63 1.70 -13.16
CA VAL A 141 -12.19 1.31 -14.49
C VAL A 141 -11.98 -0.19 -14.61
N LEU A 142 -11.59 -0.87 -13.52
CA LEU A 142 -11.35 -2.32 -13.49
C LEU A 142 -12.49 -3.18 -14.09
N PRO A 143 -13.78 -2.89 -13.83
CA PRO A 143 -14.90 -3.66 -14.40
C PRO A 143 -14.98 -3.67 -15.94
N LEU A 144 -14.24 -2.80 -16.62
CA LEU A 144 -14.18 -2.78 -18.09
C LEU A 144 -13.23 -3.86 -18.64
N PHE A 145 -12.21 -4.25 -17.86
CA PHE A 145 -11.18 -5.19 -18.28
C PHE A 145 -11.49 -6.63 -17.88
N GLN A 146 -12.28 -6.84 -16.83
CA GLN A 146 -12.68 -8.16 -16.35
C GLN A 146 -14.15 -8.18 -15.90
N PRO A 147 -14.84 -9.33 -16.01
CA PRO A 147 -16.19 -9.48 -15.46
C PRO A 147 -16.25 -9.17 -13.95
N ILE A 148 -17.32 -8.52 -13.49
CA ILE A 148 -17.45 -8.08 -12.09
C ILE A 148 -17.40 -9.26 -11.11
N ASP A 149 -17.99 -10.40 -11.47
CA ASP A 149 -18.00 -11.65 -10.71
C ASP A 149 -16.62 -12.34 -10.66
N GLN A 150 -15.68 -11.91 -11.51
CA GLN A 150 -14.31 -12.41 -11.59
C GLN A 150 -13.26 -11.35 -11.24
N LEU A 151 -13.69 -10.15 -10.79
CA LEU A 151 -12.78 -9.12 -10.29
C LEU A 151 -12.13 -9.61 -9.00
N SER A 152 -11.03 -10.35 -9.12
CA SER A 152 -10.08 -10.49 -8.03
C SER A 152 -9.47 -9.12 -7.78
N SER A 153 -9.34 -8.72 -6.51
CA SER A 153 -8.52 -7.56 -6.15
C SER A 153 -7.16 -7.67 -6.85
N PRO A 154 -6.68 -6.61 -7.53
CA PRO A 154 -5.37 -6.65 -8.15
C PRO A 154 -4.30 -6.92 -7.09
N VAL A 155 -3.17 -7.48 -7.50
CA VAL A 155 -1.95 -7.47 -6.67
C VAL A 155 -1.73 -6.02 -6.22
N LEU A 156 -1.56 -5.80 -4.92
CA LEU A 156 -1.22 -4.48 -4.44
C LEU A 156 0.27 -4.24 -4.72
N LEU A 157 0.53 -3.31 -5.63
CA LEU A 157 1.83 -2.81 -6.01
C LEU A 157 2.06 -1.51 -5.26
N LYS A 158 3.11 -1.49 -4.44
CA LYS A 158 3.51 -0.29 -3.72
C LYS A 158 5.02 -0.12 -3.70
N VAL A 159 5.48 1.09 -3.45
CA VAL A 159 6.88 1.37 -3.09
C VAL A 159 6.93 1.62 -1.59
N LEU A 160 7.85 0.93 -0.90
CA LEU A 160 8.26 1.26 0.45
C LEU A 160 9.41 2.25 0.36
N ASP A 161 9.21 3.47 0.88
CA ASP A 161 10.18 4.57 0.81
C ASP A 161 10.52 5.07 2.22
N PRO A 162 11.33 4.31 2.98
CA PRO A 162 11.75 4.72 4.30
C PRO A 162 12.75 5.87 4.28
N SER A 163 12.74 6.68 5.33
CA SER A 163 13.81 7.64 5.60
C SER A 163 15.18 6.95 5.65
N SER A 164 16.25 7.64 5.27
CA SER A 164 17.62 7.16 5.41
C SER A 164 18.19 7.29 6.83
N GLU A 165 17.47 7.94 7.75
CA GLU A 165 17.92 8.10 9.13
C GLU A 165 17.79 6.78 9.93
N PRO A 166 18.87 6.25 10.54
CA PRO A 166 18.81 5.05 11.34
C PRO A 166 17.77 5.13 12.46
N VAL A 167 17.12 3.99 12.78
CA VAL A 167 16.01 3.89 13.75
C VAL A 167 14.71 4.55 13.28
N TYR A 168 14.78 5.77 12.74
CA TYR A 168 13.63 6.51 12.25
C TYR A 168 13.14 6.03 10.89
N GLY A 169 13.99 5.46 10.06
CA GLY A 169 13.59 4.85 8.78
C GLY A 169 13.29 3.36 8.87
N ASP A 170 13.56 2.72 10.01
CA ASP A 170 13.34 1.29 10.15
C ASP A 170 11.85 0.98 10.24
N LEU A 171 11.37 0.01 9.47
CA LEU A 171 9.98 -0.46 9.54
C LEU A 171 9.75 -1.28 10.82
N TYR A 172 8.49 -1.51 11.16
CA TYR A 172 8.10 -2.44 12.22
C TYR A 172 8.57 -3.86 11.88
N PHE A 173 9.01 -4.60 12.89
CA PHE A 173 9.27 -6.03 12.78
C PHE A 173 7.94 -6.75 12.87
N GLU A 174 7.44 -7.25 11.75
CA GLU A 174 6.10 -7.81 11.61
C GLU A 174 6.08 -9.15 10.90
N LEU A 175 5.00 -9.91 11.05
CA LEU A 175 4.72 -11.10 10.26
C LEU A 175 3.29 -11.11 9.71
N HIS A 176 3.07 -12.01 8.75
CA HIS A 176 1.79 -12.21 8.08
C HIS A 176 1.37 -13.69 8.12
N THR A 177 0.07 -13.97 8.23
CA THR A 177 -0.48 -15.33 8.23
C THR A 177 -1.06 -15.76 6.88
N ARG A 178 -1.43 -14.78 6.06
CA ARG A 178 -2.06 -14.91 4.74
C ARG A 178 -1.40 -14.02 3.69
N LYS A 179 -0.93 -12.83 4.09
CA LYS A 179 -0.28 -11.90 3.16
C LYS A 179 1.07 -12.47 2.74
N GLN A 180 1.26 -12.61 1.43
CA GLN A 180 2.53 -12.97 0.81
C GLN A 180 3.08 -11.76 0.07
N GLU A 181 4.40 -11.58 0.15
CA GLU A 181 5.05 -10.39 -0.39
C GLU A 181 6.31 -10.74 -1.15
N VAL A 182 6.62 -9.94 -2.16
CA VAL A 182 7.90 -9.95 -2.87
C VAL A 182 8.43 -8.53 -2.93
N TYR A 183 9.65 -8.32 -2.45
CA TYR A 183 10.34 -7.04 -2.51
C TYR A 183 11.38 -7.08 -3.62
N VAL A 184 11.41 -6.04 -4.45
CA VAL A 184 12.46 -5.77 -5.41
C VAL A 184 13.18 -4.50 -4.98
N VAL A 185 14.45 -4.60 -4.62
CA VAL A 185 15.24 -3.46 -4.13
C VAL A 185 15.56 -2.54 -5.30
N THR A 186 15.12 -1.28 -5.21
CA THR A 186 15.32 -0.28 -6.28
C THR A 186 16.28 0.83 -5.88
N HIS A 187 16.53 1.02 -4.59
CA HIS A 187 17.48 2.01 -4.10
C HIS A 187 18.05 1.62 -2.75
N VAL A 188 19.32 1.95 -2.54
CA VAL A 188 20.00 1.94 -1.26
C VAL A 188 20.68 3.30 -1.10
N ASP A 189 20.37 3.99 -0.01
CA ASP A 189 20.98 5.28 0.31
C ASP A 189 22.47 5.09 0.70
N HIS A 190 23.37 5.70 -0.07
CA HIS A 190 24.81 5.57 0.14
C HIS A 190 25.36 6.37 1.33
N GLN A 191 24.62 7.34 1.85
CA GLN A 191 25.02 8.05 3.07
C GLN A 191 24.72 7.19 4.30
N ALA A 192 23.55 6.57 4.34
CA ALA A 192 23.17 5.60 5.36
C ALA A 192 23.98 4.31 5.27
N TRP A 193 24.24 3.83 4.05
CA TRP A 193 24.94 2.59 3.76
C TRP A 193 26.14 2.81 2.83
N PRO A 194 27.30 3.28 3.36
CA PRO A 194 28.46 3.66 2.56
C PRO A 194 29.05 2.57 1.66
N LYS A 195 28.78 1.29 1.98
CA LYS A 195 29.21 0.14 1.16
C LYS A 195 28.29 -0.13 -0.03
N GLY A 196 27.16 0.57 -0.15
CA GLY A 196 26.13 0.30 -1.17
C GLY A 196 25.24 -0.90 -0.86
N GLU A 197 25.34 -1.45 0.35
CA GLU A 197 24.57 -2.59 0.84
C GLU A 197 23.67 -2.13 1.99
N GLY A 198 22.37 -2.09 1.74
CA GLY A 198 21.33 -1.89 2.74
C GLY A 198 21.04 -3.17 3.52
N ALA A 199 19.95 -3.18 4.28
CA ALA A 199 19.56 -4.37 5.00
C ALA A 199 18.05 -4.51 5.25
N ILE A 200 17.68 -5.73 5.62
CA ILE A 200 16.37 -6.10 6.16
C ILE A 200 16.59 -6.96 7.41
N ARG A 201 15.76 -6.75 8.45
CA ARG A 201 15.62 -7.76 9.50
C ARG A 201 14.77 -8.89 8.94
N PHE A 202 15.26 -10.13 8.98
CA PHE A 202 14.58 -11.26 8.40
C PHE A 202 14.77 -12.51 9.27
N GLY A 203 13.68 -12.95 9.88
CA GLY A 203 13.67 -14.00 10.90
C GLY A 203 14.45 -13.64 12.16
N PHE A 204 14.73 -14.66 12.98
CA PHE A 204 15.46 -14.52 14.23
C PHE A 204 16.97 -14.81 14.08
N CYS A 205 17.77 -14.19 14.94
CA CYS A 205 19.23 -14.34 14.95
C CYS A 205 19.62 -15.73 15.43
N LYS A 206 20.17 -16.55 14.52
CA LYS A 206 20.65 -17.91 14.83
C LYS A 206 21.67 -17.95 15.97
N LYS A 207 22.58 -16.97 16.02
CA LYS A 207 23.59 -16.89 17.09
C LYS A 207 22.94 -16.65 18.44
N LYS A 208 22.01 -15.68 18.55
CA LYS A 208 21.27 -15.42 19.79
C LYS A 208 20.42 -16.63 20.17
N ARG A 209 19.72 -17.25 19.19
CA ARG A 209 18.92 -18.46 19.40
C ARG A 209 19.74 -19.60 20.01
N SER A 210 20.99 -19.81 19.56
CA SER A 210 21.86 -20.88 20.10
C SER A 210 22.26 -20.73 21.57
N LEU A 211 22.00 -19.58 22.20
CA LEU A 211 22.25 -19.35 23.62
C LEU A 211 21.14 -19.92 24.53
N TYR A 212 20.03 -20.39 23.95
CA TYR A 212 18.86 -20.87 24.68
C TYR A 212 18.66 -22.37 24.48
N ALA A 213 18.22 -23.06 25.53
CA ALA A 213 18.05 -24.51 25.52
C ALA A 213 16.92 -24.98 24.60
N SER A 214 15.83 -24.21 24.53
CA SER A 214 14.66 -24.52 23.70
C SER A 214 14.16 -23.30 22.92
N ASP A 215 13.24 -23.57 21.97
CA ASP A 215 12.58 -22.54 21.18
C ASP A 215 11.65 -21.70 22.05
N GLU A 216 11.00 -22.34 23.02
CA GLU A 216 10.16 -21.75 24.03
C GLU A 216 10.96 -20.79 24.92
N ASP A 217 12.15 -21.19 25.39
CA ASP A 217 13.01 -20.32 26.20
C ASP A 217 13.46 -19.08 25.41
N PHE A 218 13.80 -19.27 24.12
CA PHE A 218 14.16 -18.17 23.24
C PHE A 218 12.98 -17.21 23.02
N LYS A 219 11.79 -17.74 22.72
CA LYS A 219 10.57 -16.94 22.52
C LYS A 219 10.20 -16.18 23.80
N ALA A 220 10.31 -16.82 24.97
CA ALA A 220 10.06 -16.19 26.26
C ALA A 220 11.05 -15.05 26.54
N ALA A 221 12.35 -15.27 26.30
CA ALA A 221 13.36 -14.24 26.48
C ALA A 221 13.21 -13.07 25.50
N TYR A 222 12.84 -13.34 24.25
CA TYR A 222 12.53 -12.28 23.30
C TYR A 222 11.30 -11.48 23.72
N LEU A 223 10.23 -12.15 24.18
CA LEU A 223 9.03 -11.49 24.68
C LEU A 223 9.35 -10.57 25.88
N GLU A 224 10.18 -11.03 26.82
CA GLU A 224 10.64 -10.22 27.95
C GLU A 224 11.43 -8.99 27.49
N ALA A 225 12.35 -9.16 26.53
CA ALA A 225 13.11 -8.05 25.95
C ALA A 225 12.20 -7.02 25.26
N VAL A 226 11.20 -7.48 24.49
CA VAL A 226 10.20 -6.64 23.84
C VAL A 226 9.35 -5.90 24.87
N GLN A 227 8.88 -6.58 25.92
CA GLN A 227 8.07 -5.96 26.98
C GLN A 227 8.85 -4.89 27.75
N SER A 228 10.12 -5.17 28.07
CA SER A 228 11.03 -4.22 28.71
C SER A 228 11.21 -2.98 27.85
N TYR A 229 11.51 -3.16 26.56
CA TYR A 229 11.65 -2.06 25.61
C TYR A 229 10.35 -1.25 25.46
N ARG A 230 9.23 -1.95 25.29
CA ARG A 230 7.90 -1.35 25.08
C ARG A 230 7.49 -0.44 26.24
N ALA A 231 7.79 -0.84 27.48
CA ALA A 231 7.44 -0.03 28.66
C ALA A 231 8.09 1.37 28.63
N VAL A 232 9.32 1.48 28.13
CA VAL A 232 10.01 2.76 27.96
C VAL A 232 9.49 3.48 26.72
N ARG A 233 9.30 2.76 25.61
CA ARG A 233 8.75 3.33 24.36
C ARG A 233 7.37 3.97 24.57
N GLN A 234 6.51 3.35 25.39
CA GLN A 234 5.20 3.91 25.75
C GLN A 234 5.30 5.23 26.51
N GLN A 235 6.28 5.38 27.41
CA GLN A 235 6.50 6.65 28.11
C GLN A 235 6.92 7.75 27.15
N ILE A 236 7.80 7.41 26.19
CA ILE A 236 8.22 8.36 25.15
C ILE A 236 7.06 8.69 24.21
N ASP A 237 6.23 7.72 23.86
CA ASP A 237 5.06 7.92 23.00
C ASP A 237 4.03 8.85 23.66
N VAL A 238 3.79 8.70 24.97
CA VAL A 238 2.93 9.61 25.74
C VAL A 238 3.51 11.02 25.74
N TYR A 239 4.82 11.17 25.97
CA TYR A 239 5.49 12.47 25.91
C TYR A 239 5.35 13.12 24.53
N TYR A 240 5.53 12.35 23.45
CA TYR A 240 5.34 12.87 22.09
C TYR A 240 3.88 13.20 21.79
N ASP A 241 2.91 12.46 22.32
CA ASP A 241 1.50 12.82 22.17
C ASP A 241 1.17 14.16 22.84
N GLU A 242 1.72 14.44 24.01
CA GLU A 242 1.58 15.74 24.68
C GLU A 242 2.18 16.87 23.83
N LEU A 243 3.34 16.64 23.21
CA LEU A 243 3.95 17.60 22.27
C LEU A 243 3.09 17.80 21.01
N LYS A 244 2.50 16.74 20.45
CA LYS A 244 1.58 16.85 19.32
C LYS A 244 0.35 17.68 19.67
N LEU A 245 -0.29 17.41 20.82
CA LEU A 245 -1.46 18.15 21.27
C LEU A 245 -1.14 19.63 21.52
N SER A 246 0.00 19.93 22.16
CA SER A 246 0.40 21.32 22.41
C SER A 246 0.78 22.10 21.15
N THR A 247 1.16 21.41 20.06
CA THR A 247 1.48 22.00 18.76
C THR A 247 0.34 21.92 17.74
N GLY A 248 -0.82 21.39 18.13
CA GLY A 248 -2.00 21.26 17.27
C GLY A 248 -1.92 20.15 16.21
N LEU A 249 -1.02 19.18 16.37
CA LEU A 249 -0.85 18.04 15.47
C LEU A 249 -1.78 16.88 15.83
N PRO A 250 -2.43 16.21 14.85
CA PRO A 250 -3.27 15.05 15.10
C PRO A 250 -2.48 13.85 15.63
N LEU A 251 -3.01 13.14 16.64
CA LEU A 251 -2.33 11.99 17.26
C LEU A 251 -2.10 10.82 16.30
N ASN A 252 -2.96 10.67 15.29
CA ASN A 252 -2.94 9.59 14.29
C ASN A 252 -2.10 9.90 13.04
N GLU A 253 -1.47 11.06 12.96
CA GLU A 253 -0.59 11.43 11.84
C GLU A 253 0.89 11.32 12.22
N PRO A 254 1.79 10.99 11.28
CA PRO A 254 3.22 10.99 11.56
C PRO A 254 3.73 12.42 11.80
N VAL A 255 4.79 12.53 12.60
CA VAL A 255 5.48 13.79 12.86
C VAL A 255 6.63 13.92 11.86
N PRO A 256 6.87 15.11 11.26
CA PRO A 256 8.03 15.32 10.41
C PRO A 256 9.34 14.94 11.12
N LEU A 257 10.25 14.30 10.39
CA LEU A 257 11.45 13.69 10.97
C LEU A 257 12.32 14.67 11.76
N GLU A 258 12.56 15.86 11.22
CA GLU A 258 13.36 16.89 11.91
C GLU A 258 12.70 17.36 13.22
N THR A 259 11.37 17.44 13.24
CA THR A 259 10.61 17.74 14.46
C THR A 259 10.72 16.61 15.46
N LEU A 260 10.61 15.36 15.01
CA LEU A 260 10.75 14.18 15.87
C LEU A 260 12.15 14.09 16.49
N LYS A 261 13.20 14.39 15.72
CA LYS A 261 14.59 14.46 16.20
C LYS A 261 14.75 15.57 17.25
N ALA A 262 14.23 16.76 16.99
CA ALA A 262 14.24 17.85 17.97
C ALA A 262 13.52 17.48 19.28
N TRP A 263 12.39 16.76 19.20
CA TRP A 263 11.68 16.25 20.38
C TRP A 263 12.41 15.10 21.08
N ALA A 264 13.18 14.29 20.36
CA ALA A 264 14.03 13.28 20.97
C ALA A 264 15.14 13.91 21.82
N GLU A 265 15.68 15.05 21.40
CA GLU A 265 16.70 15.81 22.15
C GLU A 265 16.17 16.40 23.47
N THR A 266 14.85 16.62 23.60
CA THR A 266 14.25 17.15 24.83
C THR A 266 13.94 16.08 25.88
N LEU A 267 14.07 14.79 25.54
CA LEU A 267 13.87 13.71 26.50
C LEU A 267 14.98 13.70 27.57
N PRO A 268 14.69 13.26 28.80
CA PRO A 268 15.73 13.03 29.80
C PRO A 268 16.82 12.08 29.29
N VAL A 269 18.09 12.40 29.54
CA VAL A 269 19.25 11.60 29.09
C VAL A 269 19.17 10.15 29.57
N GLU A 270 18.65 9.94 30.77
CA GLU A 270 18.42 8.61 31.36
C GLU A 270 17.44 7.79 30.52
N THR A 271 16.32 8.41 30.12
CA THR A 271 15.32 7.78 29.23
C THR A 271 15.91 7.46 27.86
N GLN A 272 16.67 8.37 27.26
CA GLN A 272 17.32 8.13 25.95
C GLN A 272 18.32 6.97 26.03
N THR A 273 19.09 6.89 27.12
CA THR A 273 20.09 5.84 27.33
C THR A 273 19.41 4.49 27.53
N LEU A 274 18.36 4.45 28.36
CA LEU A 274 17.59 3.24 28.63
C LEU A 274 16.87 2.73 27.38
N GLU A 275 16.24 3.62 26.60
CA GLU A 275 15.61 3.28 25.32
C GLU A 275 16.60 2.59 24.39
N ARG A 276 17.80 3.18 24.24
CA ARG A 276 18.83 2.67 23.34
C ARG A 276 19.30 1.29 23.76
N GLN A 277 19.60 1.11 25.05
CA GLN A 277 20.06 -0.16 25.60
C GLN A 277 19.01 -1.27 25.40
N LEU A 278 17.75 -0.98 25.72
CA LEU A 278 16.66 -1.96 25.59
C LEU A 278 16.34 -2.27 24.12
N ARG A 279 16.42 -1.27 23.23
CA ARG A 279 16.25 -1.47 21.79
C ARG A 279 17.37 -2.33 21.21
N GLU A 280 18.62 -2.10 21.61
CA GLU A 280 19.76 -2.91 21.18
C GLU A 280 19.63 -4.36 21.65
N GLU A 281 19.23 -4.58 22.91
CA GLU A 281 18.97 -5.93 23.42
C GLU A 281 17.84 -6.63 22.67
N MET A 282 16.70 -5.95 22.46
CA MET A 282 15.59 -6.47 21.67
C MET A 282 16.01 -6.80 20.23
N HIS A 283 16.75 -5.91 19.57
CA HIS A 283 17.25 -6.10 18.21
C HIS A 283 18.25 -7.25 18.11
N SER A 284 18.98 -7.58 19.18
CA SER A 284 19.93 -8.70 19.21
C SER A 284 19.29 -10.07 18.93
N PHE A 285 17.96 -10.19 19.12
CA PHE A 285 17.19 -11.39 18.80
C PHE A 285 16.86 -11.53 17.32
N THR A 286 16.94 -10.47 16.53
CA THR A 286 16.51 -10.47 15.11
C THR A 286 17.67 -10.73 14.16
N GLY A 287 17.42 -11.47 13.08
CA GLY A 287 18.41 -11.73 12.03
C GLY A 287 18.51 -10.54 11.08
N MET A 288 19.71 -10.19 10.64
CA MET A 288 19.95 -9.16 9.62
C MET A 288 20.43 -9.81 8.33
N GLN A 289 19.85 -9.41 7.21
CA GLN A 289 20.24 -9.82 5.86
C GLN A 289 20.62 -8.57 5.04
N SER A 290 21.75 -8.65 4.34
CA SER A 290 22.21 -7.57 3.43
C SER A 290 21.32 -7.52 2.19
N LEU A 291 21.11 -6.31 1.66
CA LEU A 291 20.34 -6.06 0.45
C LEU A 291 21.08 -5.10 -0.49
N ALA A 292 21.16 -5.45 -1.77
CA ALA A 292 21.68 -4.63 -2.84
C ALA A 292 20.59 -4.27 -3.86
N VAL A 293 20.81 -3.21 -4.65
CA VAL A 293 19.90 -2.83 -5.75
C VAL A 293 19.80 -3.98 -6.76
N GLY A 294 18.57 -4.36 -7.09
CA GLY A 294 18.26 -5.49 -7.97
C GLY A 294 17.96 -6.80 -7.24
N ASP A 295 18.22 -6.89 -5.94
CA ASP A 295 17.84 -8.06 -5.15
C ASP A 295 16.32 -8.24 -5.13
N VAL A 296 15.90 -9.50 -5.17
CA VAL A 296 14.50 -9.92 -5.08
C VAL A 296 14.35 -10.82 -3.87
N LEU A 297 13.51 -10.41 -2.93
CA LEU A 297 13.24 -11.14 -1.69
C LEU A 297 11.78 -11.55 -1.64
N ALA A 298 11.51 -12.85 -1.68
CA ALA A 298 10.19 -13.37 -1.34
C ALA A 298 10.07 -13.50 0.17
N VAL A 299 9.00 -12.97 0.74
CA VAL A 299 8.72 -13.01 2.17
C VAL A 299 7.62 -14.06 2.42
N PRO A 300 7.95 -15.24 2.98
CA PRO A 300 6.95 -16.25 3.31
C PRO A 300 6.06 -15.78 4.46
N CYS A 301 4.84 -16.32 4.52
CA CYS A 301 4.02 -16.17 5.73
C CYS A 301 4.77 -16.73 6.96
N LEU A 302 4.44 -16.19 8.13
CA LEU A 302 4.97 -16.56 9.44
C LEU A 302 6.46 -16.25 9.66
N VAL A 303 7.12 -15.58 8.71
CA VAL A 303 8.49 -15.08 8.84
C VAL A 303 8.46 -13.61 9.27
N PRO A 304 8.95 -13.28 10.48
CA PRO A 304 9.08 -11.90 10.90
C PRO A 304 10.11 -11.13 10.06
N HIS A 305 9.78 -9.91 9.64
CA HIS A 305 10.68 -9.10 8.83
C HIS A 305 10.46 -7.59 9.06
N ALA A 306 11.49 -6.78 8.75
CA ALA A 306 11.44 -5.32 8.74
C ALA A 306 12.47 -4.72 7.79
N LEU A 307 12.04 -4.05 6.73
CA LEU A 307 12.94 -3.28 5.88
C LEU A 307 13.63 -2.19 6.71
N GLN A 308 14.93 -2.00 6.54
CA GLN A 308 15.67 -0.98 7.29
C GLN A 308 15.72 0.36 6.53
N HIS A 309 16.03 1.42 7.27
CA HIS A 309 16.19 2.78 6.79
C HIS A 309 17.00 2.87 5.47
N GLY A 310 16.61 3.79 4.58
CA GLY A 310 17.32 4.09 3.35
C GLY A 310 17.28 3.01 2.27
N VAL A 311 16.58 1.89 2.50
CA VAL A 311 16.35 0.86 1.47
C VAL A 311 14.97 1.04 0.87
N ARG A 312 14.89 1.36 -0.42
CA ARG A 312 13.63 1.47 -1.15
C ARG A 312 13.35 0.18 -1.90
N THR A 313 12.12 -0.31 -1.78
CA THR A 313 11.68 -1.50 -2.51
C THR A 313 10.39 -1.23 -3.27
N VAL A 314 10.24 -1.90 -4.41
CA VAL A 314 8.92 -2.17 -4.98
C VAL A 314 8.42 -3.45 -4.30
N GLU A 315 7.27 -3.37 -3.65
CA GLU A 315 6.59 -4.49 -3.02
C GLU A 315 5.39 -4.92 -3.87
N PHE A 316 5.34 -6.22 -4.18
CA PHE A 316 4.15 -6.90 -4.66
C PHE A 316 3.56 -7.69 -3.50
N GLN A 317 2.31 -7.42 -3.14
CA GLN A 317 1.62 -8.19 -2.11
C GLN A 317 0.28 -8.72 -2.60
N THR A 318 -0.13 -9.86 -2.02
CA THR A 318 -1.53 -10.28 -2.07
C THR A 318 -2.43 -9.20 -1.46
N PRO A 319 -3.64 -8.96 -2.00
CA PRO A 319 -4.53 -7.87 -1.58
C PRO A 319 -5.28 -8.19 -0.28
N VAL A 320 -4.51 -8.51 0.77
CA VAL A 320 -5.00 -8.80 2.12
C VAL A 320 -4.22 -7.92 3.08
N TYR A 321 -4.95 -7.19 3.91
CA TYR A 321 -4.37 -6.26 4.84
C TYR A 321 -4.40 -6.84 6.24
N GLU A 322 -3.34 -7.55 6.56
CA GLU A 322 -3.12 -8.09 7.89
C GLU A 322 -1.64 -8.00 8.24
N ARG A 323 -1.37 -7.79 9.52
CA ARG A 323 -0.04 -7.82 10.09
C ARG A 323 -0.16 -8.17 11.56
N LYS A 324 0.90 -8.76 12.07
CA LYS A 324 1.13 -8.88 13.51
C LYS A 324 2.45 -8.23 13.81
N ILE A 325 2.43 -7.14 14.57
CA ILE A 325 3.64 -6.37 14.89
C ILE A 325 4.30 -7.02 16.10
N LEU A 326 5.54 -7.48 15.94
CA LEU A 326 6.34 -8.03 17.05
C LEU A 326 7.00 -6.92 17.86
N SER A 327 7.56 -5.93 17.17
CA SER A 327 8.23 -4.78 17.80
C SER A 327 8.40 -3.62 16.82
N PHE A 328 8.49 -2.39 17.33
CA PHE A 328 8.74 -1.21 16.50
C PHE A 328 9.48 -0.13 17.29
N ALA A 329 10.44 0.55 16.65
CA ALA A 329 11.24 1.58 17.31
C ALA A 329 10.51 2.94 17.43
N GLN A 330 9.36 3.08 16.77
CA GLN A 330 8.53 4.27 16.78
C GLN A 330 7.09 3.92 17.19
N LYS A 331 6.24 4.94 17.30
CA LYS A 331 4.83 4.76 17.64
C LYS A 331 4.05 4.13 16.48
N VAL A 332 3.23 3.12 16.78
CA VAL A 332 2.24 2.61 15.82
C VAL A 332 1.01 3.52 15.84
N LEU A 333 0.63 4.06 14.68
CA LEU A 333 -0.46 5.04 14.58
C LEU A 333 -1.86 4.42 14.42
N THR A 334 -1.95 3.14 14.06
CA THR A 334 -3.22 2.49 13.68
C THR A 334 -3.73 1.48 14.71
N GLN A 335 -2.95 1.16 15.74
CA GLN A 335 -3.31 0.23 16.81
C GLN A 335 -2.58 0.63 18.10
N SER A 336 -3.16 0.30 19.25
CA SER A 336 -2.64 0.68 20.57
C SER A 336 -1.56 -0.27 21.12
N ASP A 337 -1.49 -1.50 20.61
CA ASP A 337 -0.64 -2.56 21.15
C ASP A 337 0.15 -3.27 20.04
N TRP A 338 1.23 -3.96 20.42
CA TRP A 338 1.97 -4.88 19.58
C TRP A 338 1.41 -6.29 19.77
N ASP A 339 1.39 -7.07 18.69
CA ASP A 339 0.85 -8.42 18.64
C ASP A 339 1.90 -9.48 19.07
N THR A 340 2.95 -9.09 19.82
CA THR A 340 4.16 -9.88 20.04
C THR A 340 3.88 -11.30 20.53
N GLY A 341 3.03 -11.46 21.55
CA GLY A 341 2.72 -12.78 22.11
C GLY A 341 2.00 -13.70 21.11
N GLU A 342 1.04 -13.16 20.37
CA GLU A 342 0.31 -13.91 19.33
C GLU A 342 1.21 -14.20 18.12
N ALA A 343 2.04 -13.24 17.71
CA ALA A 343 3.01 -13.44 16.64
C ALA A 343 4.00 -14.55 17.00
N LEU A 344 4.47 -14.62 18.25
CA LEU A 344 5.41 -15.64 18.70
C LEU A 344 4.80 -17.05 18.77
N SER A 345 3.48 -17.17 19.01
CA SER A 345 2.82 -18.48 18.96
C SER A 345 2.70 -19.02 17.53
N LEU A 346 2.74 -18.14 16.52
CA LEU A 346 2.58 -18.47 15.11
C LEU A 346 3.90 -18.52 14.33
N CYS A 347 4.94 -17.79 14.77
CA CYS A 347 6.13 -17.56 13.97
C CYS A 347 6.93 -18.85 13.70
N ASP A 348 7.49 -18.92 12.50
CA ASP A 348 8.53 -19.87 12.17
C ASP A 348 9.89 -19.25 12.52
N ILE A 349 10.56 -19.83 13.51
CA ILE A 349 11.84 -19.36 14.04
C ILE A 349 13.05 -20.04 13.39
N HIS A 350 12.83 -21.01 12.50
CA HIS A 350 13.88 -21.80 11.86
C HIS A 350 14.12 -21.41 10.40
N LEU A 351 13.16 -20.74 9.75
CA LEU A 351 13.36 -20.25 8.39
C LEU A 351 14.52 -19.24 8.33
N PRO A 352 15.56 -19.53 7.55
CA PRO A 352 16.69 -18.62 7.41
C PRO A 352 16.35 -17.45 6.49
N ALA A 353 16.98 -16.31 6.75
CA ALA A 353 17.40 -15.36 5.72
C ALA A 353 18.02 -16.14 4.53
N ILE A 354 17.47 -15.94 3.34
CA ILE A 354 17.87 -16.61 2.09
C ILE A 354 19.35 -16.35 1.81
#